data_AF-A0A7J3JP54-F1
#
_entry.id   AF-A0A7J3JP54-F1
#
_cell.length_a   1.000
_cell.length_b   1.000
_cell.length_c   1.000
_cell.angle_alpha   90.00
_cell.angle_beta   90.00
_cell.angle_gamma   90.00
#
_symmetry.space_group_name_H-M   'P 1'
#
loop_
_entity.id
_entity.type
_entity.pdbx_description
1 polymer ?
#
loop_
_entity_poly.entity_id
_entity_poly.type
_entity_poly.pdbx_seq_one_letter_code
_entity_poly.pdbx_strand_id
1 'polypeptide(L)' 'MGELFKEASKQPLLQIALDFIDLKKALEIASITINAGAHIIELGTPLIKSHGLQALLALK' A
#
# COMPACT_ATOMS: atom_id res chain seq x y z
N MET A 1 -0.62 -12.05 -9.25
CA MET A 1 -2.03 -12.30 -8.86
C MET A 1 -2.33 -13.73 -8.44
N GLY A 2 -1.86 -14.77 -9.14
CA GLY A 2 -2.19 -16.17 -8.78
C GLY A 2 -1.81 -16.57 -7.35
N GLU A 3 -0.66 -16.14 -6.84
CA GLU A 3 -0.24 -16.42 -5.46
C GLU A 3 -1.10 -15.69 -4.43
N LEU A 4 -1.43 -14.43 -4.67
CA LEU A 4 -2.29 -13.63 -3.80
C LEU A 4 -3.69 -14.27 -3.67
N PHE A 5 -4.25 -14.76 -4.78
CA PHE A 5 -5.54 -15.49 -4.75
C PHE A 5 -5.44 -16.82 -3.99
N LYS A 6 -4.32 -17.52 -4.11
CA LYS A 6 -4.07 -18.76 -3.36
C LYS A 6 -3.88 -18.50 -1.86
N GLU A 7 -3.35 -17.34 -1.49
CA GLU A 7 -3.21 -16.91 -0.10
C GLU A 7 -4.57 -16.48 0.47
N ALA A 8 -5.31 -15.66 -0.28
CA ALA A 8 -6.65 -15.20 0.07
C ALA A 8 -7.67 -16.33 0.23
N SER A 9 -7.48 -17.47 -0.44
CA SER A 9 -8.35 -18.64 -0.28
C SER A 9 -8.08 -19.42 1.00
N LYS A 10 -6.93 -19.19 1.66
CA LYS A 10 -6.56 -19.83 2.93
C LYS A 10 -6.88 -18.95 4.14
N GLN A 11 -6.73 -17.64 4.01
CA GLN A 11 -6.96 -16.67 5.09
C GLN A 11 -7.32 -15.29 4.55
N PRO A 12 -8.03 -14.44 5.32
CA PRO A 12 -8.29 -13.06 4.93
C PRO A 12 -6.99 -12.28 4.73
N LEU A 13 -6.91 -11.52 3.65
CA LEU A 13 -5.78 -10.60 3.41
C LEU A 13 -6.14 -9.20 3.87
N LEU A 14 -5.20 -8.54 4.54
CA LEU A 14 -5.31 -7.13 4.90
C LEU A 14 -4.71 -6.25 3.80
N GLN A 15 -5.55 -5.42 3.20
CA GLN A 15 -5.15 -4.35 2.30
C GLN A 15 -5.24 -2.99 3.00
N ILE A 16 -4.21 -2.16 2.87
CA ILE A 16 -4.18 -0.79 3.38
C ILE A 16 -4.06 0.19 2.21
N ALA A 17 -5.03 1.10 2.08
CA ALA A 17 -4.97 2.21 1.13
C ALA A 17 -4.34 3.45 1.78
N LEU A 18 -3.34 4.03 1.10
CA LEU A 18 -2.61 5.21 1.55
C LEU A 18 -3.23 6.49 0.98
N ASP A 19 -4.33 6.95 1.57
CA ASP A 19 -5.02 8.19 1.18
C ASP A 19 -4.37 9.44 1.80
N PHE A 20 -3.14 9.74 1.39
CA PHE A 20 -2.39 10.90 1.85
C PHE A 20 -2.08 11.87 0.71
N ILE A 21 -2.09 13.17 1.01
CA ILE A 21 -1.52 14.20 0.12
C ILE A 21 -0.05 14.51 0.43
N ASP A 22 0.51 13.91 1.48
CA ASP A 22 1.90 14.08 1.93
C ASP A 22 2.64 12.75 1.70
N LEU A 23 3.63 12.77 0.80
CA LEU A 23 4.38 11.57 0.44
C LEU A 23 5.19 11.01 1.61
N LYS A 24 5.79 11.86 2.44
CA LYS A 24 6.64 11.41 3.55
C LYS A 24 5.80 10.65 4.58
N LYS A 25 4.62 11.18 4.91
CA LYS A 25 3.67 10.50 5.81
C LYS A 25 3.17 9.20 5.21
N ALA A 26 2.87 9.17 3.90
CA ALA A 26 2.45 7.95 3.23
C ALA A 26 3.50 6.83 3.36
N LEU A 27 4.78 7.15 3.16
CA LEU A 27 5.89 6.19 3.27
C LEU A 27 6.10 5.69 4.71
N GLU A 28 5.97 6.58 5.69
CA GLU A 28 6.05 6.22 7.12
C GLU A 28 4.96 5.21 7.49
N ILE A 29 3.71 5.50 7.14
CA ILE A 29 2.58 4.61 7.40
C ILE A 29 2.69 3.30 6.62
N ALA A 30 3.16 3.34 5.37
CA ALA A 30 3.43 2.14 4.59
C ALA A 30 4.41 1.21 5.31
N SER A 31 5.52 1.75 5.81
CA SER A 31 6.53 0.96 6.52
C SER A 31 5.97 0.33 7.81
N ILE A 32 5.22 1.10 8.61
CA ILE A 32 4.59 0.61 9.85
C ILE A 32 3.60 -0.52 9.53
N THR A 33 2.77 -0.35 8.51
CA THR A 33 1.71 -1.31 8.16
C THR A 33 2.26 -2.59 7.54
N ILE A 34 3.31 -2.50 6.72
CA ILE A 34 4.06 -3.67 6.24
C ILE A 34 4.63 -4.45 7.42
N ASN A 35 5.30 -3.77 8.37
CA ASN A 35 5.87 -4.42 9.55
C ASN A 35 4.80 -5.03 10.48
N ALA A 36 3.57 -4.51 10.45
CA ALA A 36 2.43 -5.05 11.19
C ALA A 36 1.72 -6.21 10.47
N GLY A 37 2.15 -6.60 9.26
CA GLY A 37 1.59 -7.73 8.51
C GLY A 37 0.51 -7.35 7.49
N ALA A 38 0.48 -6.11 7.00
CA ALA A 38 -0.31 -5.79 5.82
C ALA A 38 0.16 -6.61 4.61
N HIS A 39 -0.77 -7.18 3.87
CA HIS A 39 -0.49 -8.05 2.73
C HIS A 39 -0.38 -7.25 1.44
N ILE A 40 -1.16 -6.17 1.35
CA ILE A 40 -1.27 -5.32 0.17
C ILE A 40 -1.23 -3.87 0.63
N ILE A 41 -0.36 -3.08 -0.01
CA ILE A 41 -0.35 -1.63 0.11
C ILE A 41 -0.90 -1.05 -1.20
N GLU A 42 -2.00 -0.31 -1.09
CA GLU A 42 -2.61 0.42 -2.19
C GLU A 42 -2.24 1.90 -2.12
N LEU A 43 -1.85 2.46 -3.27
CA LEU A 43 -1.69 3.90 -3.42
C LEU A 43 -3.07 4.55 -3.56
N GLY A 44 -3.49 5.26 -2.53
CA GLY A 44 -4.78 5.96 -2.50
C GLY A 44 -4.90 7.03 -3.59
N THR A 45 -6.14 7.36 -3.96
CA THR A 45 -6.41 8.35 -5.03
C THR A 45 -5.78 9.72 -4.75
N PRO A 46 -5.84 10.29 -3.53
CA PRO A 46 -5.19 11.56 -3.22
C PRO A 46 -3.67 11.50 -3.45
N LEU A 47 -3.03 10.39 -3.06
CA LEU A 47 -1.58 10.23 -3.15
C LEU A 47 -1.11 10.16 -4.61
N ILE A 48 -1.80 9.36 -5.43
CA ILE A 48 -1.53 9.27 -6.87
C ILE A 48 -1.82 10.61 -7.55
N LYS A 49 -2.90 11.31 -7.20
CA LYS A 49 -3.21 12.62 -7.79
C LYS A 49 -2.18 13.69 -7.43
N SER A 50 -1.63 13.66 -6.22
CA SER A 50 -0.65 14.66 -5.76
C SER A 50 0.78 14.38 -6.24
N HIS A 51 1.21 13.12 -6.34
CA HIS A 51 2.61 12.78 -6.60
C HIS A 51 2.83 11.89 -7.84
N GLY A 52 1.75 11.38 -8.46
CA GLY A 52 1.82 10.55 -9.66
C GLY A 52 2.75 9.35 -9.48
N LEU A 53 3.59 9.11 -10.50
CA LEU A 53 4.53 8.00 -10.54
C LEU A 53 5.58 8.04 -9.41
N GLN A 54 5.87 9.22 -8.86
CA GLN A 54 6.84 9.36 -7.76
C GLN A 54 6.42 8.55 -6.53
N ALA A 55 5.12 8.53 -6.20
CA ALA A 55 4.60 7.76 -5.07
C ALA A 55 4.82 6.26 -5.26
N LEU A 56 4.67 5.75 -6.49
CA LEU A 56 4.92 4.35 -6.81
C LEU A 56 6.41 4.00 -6.69
N LEU A 57 7.30 4.84 -7.24
CA LEU A 57 8.73 4.59 -7.20
C LEU A 57 9.30 4.62 -5.78
N ALA A 58 8.68 5.38 -4.88
CA ALA A 58 9.11 5.50 -3.49
C ALA A 58 8.69 4.32 -2.60
N LEU A 59 7.71 3.50 -3.01
CA LEU A 59 7.19 2.34 -2.27
C LEU A 59 7.70 0.98 -2.79
N LYS A 60 8.74 0.99 -3.63
CA LYS A 60 9.25 -0.19 -4.32
C LYS A 60 10.15 -1.06 -3.44
#